data_AF-W1XXV7-F1
#
_entry.id   AF-W1XXV7-F1
#
_cell.length_a   1.000
_cell.length_b   1.000
_cell.length_c   1.000
_cell.angle_alpha   90.00
_cell.angle_beta   90.00
_cell.angle_gamma   90.00
#
_symmetry.space_group_name_H-M   'P 1'
#
loop_
_entity.id
_entity.type
_entity.pdbx_description
1 polymer ?
#
loop_
_entity_poly.entity_id
_entity_poly.type
_entity_poly.pdbx_seq_one_letter_code
_entity_poly.pdbx_strand_id
1 'polypeptide(L)'
;INVLWSQMNVSKYVAIFSFVFIQLISVGKVFANADEWMTTFRENIAQTWQQPEHYDLYIPAITWHARFAYDKEKTDRYNERPWGGGFGLSRWDEKGNWHGLYAMAFKDSWNKWEPIAGYGWESTWRPLA
;
A
#
# COMPACT_ATOMS: atom_id res chain seq x y z
N ILE A 1 52.36 30.54 -21.80
CA ILE A 1 50.90 30.66 -22.04
C ILE A 1 50.15 29.30 -22.08
N ASN A 2 50.79 28.12 -22.21
CA ASN A 2 50.04 26.85 -22.40
C ASN A 2 50.28 25.74 -21.35
N VAL A 3 50.39 26.04 -20.05
CA VAL A 3 50.52 24.96 -19.03
C VAL A 3 49.50 25.05 -17.87
N LEU A 4 48.67 26.09 -17.82
CA LEU A 4 47.70 26.28 -16.72
C LEU A 4 46.25 25.89 -17.04
N TRP A 5 45.95 25.40 -18.24
CA TRP A 5 44.57 25.05 -18.66
C TRP A 5 44.26 23.54 -18.68
N SER A 6 45.22 22.66 -18.36
CA SER A 6 45.07 21.21 -18.60
C SER A 6 44.56 20.38 -17.39
N GLN A 7 44.41 20.95 -16.19
CA GLN A 7 44.18 20.14 -14.98
C GLN A 7 42.74 20.20 -14.43
N MET A 8 41.80 20.89 -15.08
CA MET A 8 40.49 21.20 -14.49
C MET A 8 39.24 20.67 -15.23
N ASN A 9 39.36 19.62 -16.05
CA ASN A 9 38.21 19.08 -16.79
C ASN A 9 38.01 17.57 -16.65
N VAL A 10 39.06 16.75 -16.66
CA VAL A 10 38.91 15.27 -16.65
C VAL A 10 38.27 14.76 -15.34
N SER A 11 38.67 15.28 -14.18
CA SER A 11 38.10 14.88 -12.88
C SER A 11 36.59 15.15 -12.77
N LYS A 12 36.11 16.27 -13.34
CA LYS A 12 34.67 16.59 -13.35
C LYS A 12 33.88 15.62 -14.21
N TYR A 13 34.38 15.26 -15.40
CA TYR A 13 33.72 14.30 -16.27
C TYR A 13 33.76 12.88 -15.69
N VAL A 14 34.84 12.48 -15.02
CA VAL A 14 34.92 11.20 -14.31
C VAL A 14 33.93 11.15 -13.15
N ALA A 15 33.77 12.23 -12.38
CA ALA A 15 32.79 12.30 -11.29
C ALA A 15 31.35 12.26 -11.81
N ILE A 16 31.03 13.00 -12.88
CA ILE A 16 29.69 12.99 -13.51
C ILE A 16 29.39 11.60 -14.09
N PHE A 17 30.34 11.01 -14.81
CA PHE A 17 30.20 9.67 -15.37
C PHE A 17 29.99 8.62 -14.27
N SER A 18 30.78 8.68 -13.19
CA SER A 18 30.64 7.78 -12.04
C SER A 18 29.27 7.94 -11.36
N PHE A 19 28.80 9.19 -11.19
CA PHE A 19 27.47 9.46 -10.62
C PHE A 19 26.35 8.89 -11.50
N VAL A 20 26.38 9.15 -12.81
CA VAL A 20 25.39 8.61 -13.76
C VAL A 20 25.44 7.08 -13.80
N PHE A 21 26.62 6.49 -13.78
CA PHE A 21 26.81 5.04 -13.80
C PHE A 21 26.28 4.37 -12.51
N ILE A 22 26.49 4.98 -11.35
CA ILE A 22 25.91 4.53 -10.06
C ILE A 22 24.38 4.60 -10.08
N GLN A 23 23.80 5.66 -10.66
CA GLN A 23 22.35 5.77 -10.83
C GLN A 23 21.82 4.65 -11.75
N LEU A 24 22.49 4.36 -12.87
CA LEU A 24 22.08 3.29 -13.79
C LEU A 24 22.08 1.88 -13.14
N ILE A 25 23.09 1.57 -12.32
CA ILE A 25 23.14 0.27 -11.60
C ILE A 25 22.02 0.18 -10.56
N SER A 26 21.71 1.29 -9.88
CA SER A 26 20.66 1.34 -8.86
C SER A 26 19.27 1.15 -9.48
N VAL A 27 19.04 1.73 -10.66
CA VAL A 27 17.79 1.60 -11.42
C VAL A 27 17.50 0.14 -11.78
N GLY A 28 18.50 -0.62 -12.24
CA GLY A 28 18.33 -2.05 -12.57
C GLY A 28 17.90 -2.91 -11.36
N LYS A 29 18.48 -2.65 -10.18
CA LYS A 29 18.07 -3.36 -8.95
C LYS A 29 16.66 -3.00 -8.51
N VAL A 30 16.27 -1.73 -8.63
CA VAL A 30 14.92 -1.27 -8.26
C VAL A 30 13.86 -1.93 -9.14
N PHE A 31 14.09 -2.03 -10.46
CA PHE A 31 13.15 -2.70 -11.36
C PHE A 31 13.00 -4.19 -11.05
N ALA A 32 14.09 -4.92 -10.81
CA ALA A 32 14.03 -6.34 -10.46
C ALA A 32 13.24 -6.60 -9.17
N ASN A 33 13.43 -5.76 -8.14
CA ASN A 33 12.66 -5.87 -6.90
C ASN A 33 11.17 -5.53 -7.11
N ALA A 34 10.86 -4.58 -7.99
CA ALA A 34 9.48 -4.22 -8.30
C ALA A 34 8.74 -5.36 -9.03
N ASP A 35 9.42 -6.05 -9.95
CA ASP A 35 8.86 -7.20 -10.67
C ASP A 35 8.59 -8.39 -9.74
N GLU A 36 9.53 -8.69 -8.85
CA GLU A 36 9.35 -9.73 -7.82
C GLU A 36 8.20 -9.39 -6.86
N TRP A 37 8.15 -8.14 -6.41
CA TRP A 37 7.07 -7.65 -5.56
C TRP A 37 5.70 -7.75 -6.25
N MET A 38 5.62 -7.33 -7.52
CA MET A 38 4.38 -7.38 -8.30
C MET A 38 3.92 -8.81 -8.55
N THR A 39 4.86 -9.72 -8.81
CA THR A 39 4.58 -11.15 -9.00
C THR A 39 4.00 -11.74 -7.71
N THR A 40 4.68 -11.51 -6.59
CA THR A 40 4.24 -11.95 -5.26
C THR A 40 2.87 -11.39 -4.91
N PHE A 41 2.61 -10.11 -5.20
CA PHE A 41 1.32 -9.47 -4.97
C PHE A 41 0.20 -10.12 -5.78
N ARG A 42 0.41 -10.33 -7.08
CA ARG A 42 -0.57 -10.98 -7.97
C ARG A 42 -0.86 -12.41 -7.57
N GLU A 43 0.18 -13.17 -7.24
CA GLU A 43 0.04 -14.56 -6.78
C GLU A 43 -0.76 -14.62 -5.47
N ASN A 44 -0.48 -13.73 -4.51
CA ASN A 44 -1.24 -13.70 -3.26
C ASN A 44 -2.72 -13.37 -3.47
N ILE A 45 -3.04 -12.43 -4.37
CA ILE A 45 -4.43 -12.13 -4.76
C ILE A 45 -5.06 -13.35 -5.41
N ALA A 46 -4.40 -13.94 -6.41
CA ALA A 46 -4.92 -15.08 -7.14
C ALA A 46 -5.19 -16.27 -6.22
N GLN A 47 -4.27 -16.56 -5.30
CA GLN A 47 -4.43 -17.63 -4.32
C GLN A 47 -5.58 -17.35 -3.36
N THR A 48 -5.74 -16.12 -2.87
CA THR A 48 -6.87 -15.75 -1.99
C THR A 48 -8.22 -15.91 -2.70
N TRP A 49 -8.27 -15.66 -4.01
CA TRP A 49 -9.47 -15.87 -4.81
C TRP A 49 -9.75 -17.34 -5.13
N GLN A 50 -8.71 -18.10 -5.49
CA GLN A 50 -8.84 -19.49 -5.94
C GLN A 50 -8.93 -20.51 -4.80
N GLN A 51 -8.28 -20.22 -3.68
CA GLN A 51 -8.15 -21.11 -2.51
C GLN A 51 -8.45 -20.33 -1.22
N PRO A 52 -9.68 -19.82 -1.04
CA PRO A 52 -10.06 -19.20 0.22
C PRO A 52 -10.24 -20.25 1.30
N GLU A 53 -9.83 -19.92 2.53
CA GLU A 53 -10.04 -20.78 3.70
C GLU A 53 -11.32 -20.41 4.45
N HIS A 54 -11.68 -19.12 4.42
CA HIS A 54 -12.78 -18.55 5.18
C HIS A 54 -13.61 -17.56 4.37
N TYR A 55 -14.84 -17.36 4.83
CA TYR A 55 -15.74 -16.32 4.38
C TYR A 55 -15.98 -15.34 5.52
N ASP A 56 -15.84 -14.05 5.22
CA ASP A 56 -15.94 -12.97 6.22
C ASP A 56 -17.16 -12.11 5.96
N LEU A 57 -17.84 -11.72 7.04
CA LEU A 57 -18.90 -10.72 7.04
C LEU A 57 -18.36 -9.43 7.68
N TYR A 58 -18.33 -8.35 6.91
CA TYR A 58 -17.89 -7.05 7.36
C TYR A 58 -19.11 -6.19 7.73
N ILE A 59 -19.14 -5.70 8.97
CA ILE A 59 -20.20 -4.80 9.45
C ILE A 59 -19.53 -3.49 9.87
N PRO A 60 -19.79 -2.37 9.17
CA PRO A 60 -19.27 -1.06 9.55
C PRO A 60 -19.76 -0.70 10.96
N ALA A 61 -18.83 -0.41 11.87
CA ALA A 61 -19.14 -0.15 13.27
C ALA A 61 -19.12 1.34 13.60
N ILE A 62 -17.95 1.99 13.48
CA ILE A 62 -17.73 3.37 13.91
C ILE A 62 -16.75 4.04 12.95
N THR A 63 -17.06 5.25 12.50
CA THR A 63 -16.11 6.12 11.80
C THR A 63 -15.71 7.28 12.69
N TRP A 64 -14.42 7.41 12.96
CA TRP A 64 -13.87 8.50 13.75
C TRP A 64 -13.01 9.40 12.87
N HIS A 65 -13.28 10.70 12.90
CA HIS A 65 -12.50 11.70 12.18
C HIS A 65 -11.43 12.26 13.12
N ALA A 66 -10.16 12.26 12.70
CA ALA A 66 -9.06 12.81 13.51
C ALA A 66 -9.19 14.33 13.67
N ARG A 67 -9.84 14.76 14.76
CA ARG A 67 -10.26 16.16 15.04
C ARG A 67 -9.10 17.15 15.29
N PHE A 68 -7.85 16.69 15.25
CA PHE A 68 -6.67 17.54 15.48
C PHE A 68 -6.32 18.43 14.26
N ALA A 69 -6.83 18.11 13.06
CA ALA A 69 -6.43 18.76 11.81
C ALA A 69 -7.51 19.64 11.12
N TYR A 70 -8.70 19.83 11.71
CA TYR A 70 -9.82 20.56 11.06
C TYR A 70 -10.65 21.41 12.04
N ASP A 71 -11.15 22.55 11.57
CA ASP A 71 -12.01 23.48 12.32
C ASP A 71 -13.34 22.84 12.79
N LYS A 72 -13.72 23.18 14.02
CA LYS A 72 -14.81 22.61 14.84
C LYS A 72 -16.22 22.63 14.23
N GLU A 73 -16.49 23.42 13.19
CA GLU A 73 -17.86 23.65 12.68
C GLU A 73 -18.39 22.60 11.67
N LYS A 74 -17.54 21.68 11.19
CA LYS A 74 -17.97 20.60 10.27
C LYS A 74 -18.08 19.22 10.92
N THR A 75 -17.48 19.00 12.09
CA THR A 75 -17.32 17.66 12.70
C THR A 75 -18.57 17.09 13.36
N ASP A 76 -19.58 17.91 13.72
CA ASP A 76 -20.82 17.44 14.36
C ASP A 76 -21.95 17.08 13.38
N ARG A 77 -21.75 17.22 12.06
CA ARG A 77 -22.77 16.92 11.03
C ARG A 77 -22.56 15.61 10.26
N TYR A 78 -21.46 14.91 10.52
CA TYR A 78 -21.13 13.72 9.74
C TYR A 78 -21.65 12.44 10.40
N ASN A 79 -22.11 11.51 9.55
CA ASN A 79 -22.59 10.22 9.98
C ASN A 79 -21.45 9.38 10.57
N GLU A 80 -21.27 9.39 11.89
CA GLU A 80 -20.24 8.62 12.63
C GLU A 80 -20.62 7.13 12.80
N ARG A 81 -21.81 6.72 12.32
CA ARG A 81 -22.30 5.33 12.30
C ARG A 81 -22.78 4.97 10.89
N PRO A 82 -21.86 4.75 9.94
CA PRO A 82 -22.25 4.40 8.59
C PRO A 82 -23.01 3.07 8.60
N TRP A 83 -24.24 3.06 8.10
CA TRP A 83 -24.95 1.81 7.85
C TRP A 83 -24.38 1.17 6.58
N GLY A 84 -24.09 -0.12 6.63
CA GLY A 84 -23.55 -0.82 5.49
C GLY A 84 -23.30 -2.28 5.81
N GLY A 85 -22.63 -2.93 4.88
CA GLY A 85 -22.25 -4.32 5.02
C GLY A 85 -21.31 -4.71 3.89
N GLY A 86 -20.59 -5.79 4.12
CA GLY A 86 -19.73 -6.34 3.11
C GLY A 86 -19.42 -7.79 3.36
N PHE A 87 -18.83 -8.40 2.35
CA PHE A 87 -18.48 -9.81 2.34
C PHE A 87 -17.08 -9.96 1.79
N GLY A 88 -16.36 -10.98 2.24
CA GLY A 88 -15.06 -11.29 1.70
C GLY A 88 -14.66 -12.74 1.83
N LEU A 89 -13.52 -13.01 1.21
CA LEU A 89 -12.79 -14.26 1.23
C LEU A 89 -11.48 -14.01 1.95
N SER A 90 -11.09 -14.89 2.86
CA SER A 90 -9.78 -14.79 3.50
C SER A 90 -9.08 -16.12 3.64
N ARG A 91 -7.78 -16.02 3.90
CA ARG A 91 -6.89 -17.14 4.22
C ARG A 91 -5.75 -16.67 5.12
N TRP A 92 -5.16 -17.61 5.82
CA TRP A 92 -3.92 -17.44 6.55
C TRP A 92 -2.77 -18.06 5.75
N ASP A 93 -1.66 -17.34 5.60
CA ASP A 93 -0.47 -17.93 4.99
C ASP A 93 0.29 -18.83 5.98
N GLU A 94 1.28 -19.57 5.48
CA GLU A 94 2.14 -20.44 6.30
C GLU A 94 2.95 -19.68 7.36
N LYS A 95 3.14 -18.36 7.16
CA LYS A 95 3.82 -17.47 8.11
C LYS A 95 2.82 -16.92 9.15
N GLY A 96 1.55 -17.29 9.06
CA GLY A 96 0.49 -16.87 9.94
C GLY A 96 -0.04 -15.46 9.68
N ASN A 97 0.28 -14.83 8.53
CA ASN A 97 -0.27 -13.54 8.11
C ASN A 97 -1.64 -13.70 7.46
N TRP A 98 -2.47 -12.67 7.57
CA TRP A 98 -3.82 -12.67 7.01
C TRP A 98 -3.83 -12.07 5.60
N HIS A 99 -4.61 -12.69 4.71
CA HIS A 99 -4.91 -12.19 3.37
C HIS A 99 -6.42 -12.17 3.17
N GLY A 100 -6.95 -11.09 2.61
CA GLY A 100 -8.38 -10.97 2.35
C GLY A 100 -8.73 -10.25 1.06
N LEU A 101 -9.72 -10.76 0.36
CA LEU A 101 -10.43 -10.06 -0.72
C LEU A 101 -11.81 -9.70 -0.21
N TYR A 102 -12.17 -8.42 -0.30
CA TYR A 102 -13.44 -7.95 0.24
C TYR A 102 -14.17 -7.06 -0.76
N ALA A 103 -15.49 -7.04 -0.63
CA ALA A 103 -16.38 -6.07 -1.23
C ALA A 103 -17.37 -5.60 -0.16
N MET A 104 -17.48 -4.29 0.02
CA MET A 104 -18.36 -3.66 0.99
C MET A 104 -19.12 -2.50 0.34
N ALA A 105 -20.27 -2.18 0.89
CA ALA A 105 -20.95 -0.92 0.62
C ALA A 105 -21.42 -0.30 1.93
N PHE A 106 -21.13 0.97 2.14
CA PHE A 106 -21.52 1.70 3.34
C PHE A 106 -22.01 3.10 3.02
N LYS A 107 -22.78 3.68 3.94
CA LYS A 107 -23.24 5.06 3.84
C LYS A 107 -22.10 6.02 4.17
N ASP A 108 -21.76 6.91 3.26
CA ASP A 108 -20.79 7.97 3.49
C ASP A 108 -21.33 9.05 4.45
N SER A 109 -20.53 10.09 4.65
CA SER A 109 -20.86 11.22 5.53
C SER A 109 -22.08 12.06 5.07
N TRP A 110 -22.52 11.89 3.82
CA TRP A 110 -23.70 12.53 3.21
C TRP A 110 -24.86 11.56 2.99
N ASN A 111 -24.82 10.37 3.61
CA ASN A 111 -25.82 9.32 3.47
C ASN A 111 -25.99 8.82 2.02
N LYS A 112 -24.92 8.83 1.22
CA LYS A 112 -24.83 8.19 -0.09
C LYS A 112 -24.17 6.83 0.03
N TRP A 113 -24.51 5.91 -0.86
CA TRP A 113 -23.90 4.58 -0.88
C TRP A 113 -22.52 4.66 -1.53
N GLU A 114 -21.51 4.19 -0.81
CA GLU A 114 -20.12 4.11 -1.28
C GLU A 114 -19.71 2.64 -1.33
N PRO A 115 -19.54 2.07 -2.55
CA PRO A 115 -19.00 0.73 -2.71
C PRO A 115 -17.46 0.77 -2.68
N ILE A 116 -16.87 -0.22 -2.02
CA ILE A 116 -15.43 -0.47 -2.02
C ILE A 116 -15.18 -1.95 -2.23
N ALA A 117 -14.19 -2.28 -3.04
CA ALA A 117 -13.65 -3.64 -3.11
C ALA A 117 -12.14 -3.57 -3.15
N GLY A 118 -11.47 -4.56 -2.55
CA GLY A 118 -10.04 -4.51 -2.42
C GLY A 118 -9.42 -5.81 -1.94
N TYR A 119 -8.08 -5.79 -1.94
CA TYR A 119 -7.24 -6.81 -1.34
C TYR A 119 -6.55 -6.21 -0.11
N GLY A 120 -6.63 -6.90 1.02
CA GLY A 120 -5.96 -6.58 2.27
C GLY A 120 -4.93 -7.63 2.65
N TRP A 121 -3.83 -7.19 3.24
CA TRP A 121 -2.82 -8.05 3.83
C TRP A 121 -2.42 -7.48 5.19
N GLU A 122 -2.40 -8.34 6.21
CA GLU A 122 -2.05 -7.96 7.57
C GLU A 122 -1.02 -8.93 8.15
N SER A 123 0.14 -8.40 8.52
CA SER A 123 1.09 -9.17 9.31
C SER A 123 0.55 -9.38 10.71
N THR A 124 0.45 -10.63 11.15
CA THR A 124 -0.25 -10.99 12.38
C THR A 124 0.72 -11.56 13.41
N TRP A 125 0.67 -11.02 14.62
CA TRP A 125 1.48 -11.47 15.76
C TRP A 125 0.61 -12.22 16.77
N ARG A 126 1.03 -13.42 17.19
CA ARG A 126 0.33 -14.24 18.19
C ARG A 126 1.21 -14.44 19.43
N PRO A 127 1.24 -13.48 20.37
CA PRO A 127 2.23 -13.48 21.45
C PRO A 127 1.98 -14.50 22.57
N LEU A 128 0.83 -15.19 22.55
CA LEU A 128 0.38 -16.11 23.61
C LEU A 128 0.02 -17.50 23.07
N ALA A 129 0.37 -17.79 21.80
CA ALA A 129 0.06 -19.06 21.14
C ALA A 129 1.19 -20.08 21.33
#